data_AF-A0A7V7DFC0-F1
#
_entry.id   AF-A0A7V7DFC0-F1
#
_cell.length_a   1.000
_cell.length_b   1.000
_cell.length_c   1.000
_cell.angle_alpha   90.00
_cell.angle_beta   90.00
_cell.angle_gamma   90.00
#
_symmetry.space_group_name_H-M   'P 1'
#
loop_
_entity.id
_entity.type
_entity.pdbx_description
1 polymer ?
#
loop_
_entity_poly.entity_id
_entity_poly.type
_entity_poly.pdbx_seq_one_letter_code
_entity_poly.pdbx_strand_id
1 'polypeptide(L)' 'MPRKSRIDAPGALHHIVARGIEKRQIFETDADRGNFLGRLGDILTETKTAC' A
#
# COMPACT_ATOMS: atom_id res chain seq x y z
N MET A 1 -19.30 9.68 -12.92
CA MET A 1 -18.18 10.50 -13.47
C MET A 1 -16.90 9.68 -13.45
N PRO A 2 -16.10 9.69 -14.52
CA PRO A 2 -14.80 9.01 -14.53
C PRO A 2 -13.90 9.64 -13.48
N ARG A 3 -13.17 8.82 -12.74
CA ARG A 3 -12.07 9.34 -11.92
C ARG A 3 -11.00 9.90 -12.87
N LYS A 4 -10.44 11.07 -12.54
CA LYS A 4 -9.28 11.61 -13.26
C LYS A 4 -8.11 10.63 -13.15
N SER A 5 -7.20 10.68 -14.11
CA SER A 5 -5.94 9.93 -14.04
C SER A 5 -5.18 10.30 -12.76
N ARG A 6 -4.38 9.34 -12.27
CA ARG A 6 -3.45 9.62 -11.20
C ARG A 6 -2.37 10.56 -11.74
N ILE A 7 -1.93 11.50 -10.91
CA ILE A 7 -0.76 12.33 -11.21
C ILE A 7 0.44 11.39 -11.23
N ASP A 8 1.27 11.48 -12.25
CA ASP A 8 2.52 10.71 -12.35
C ASP A 8 3.63 11.70 -12.67
N ALA A 9 4.41 12.03 -11.64
CA ALA A 9 5.48 13.03 -11.73
C ALA A 9 6.61 12.70 -10.75
N PRO A 10 7.88 12.96 -11.10
CA PRO A 10 9.00 12.75 -10.20
C PRO A 10 8.83 13.51 -8.88
N GLY A 11 9.03 12.82 -7.75
CA GLY A 11 8.89 13.39 -6.41
C GLY A 11 7.45 13.60 -5.95
N ALA A 12 6.44 13.18 -6.73
CA ALA A 12 5.06 13.22 -6.28
C ALA A 12 4.84 12.32 -5.06
N LEU A 13 4.20 12.86 -4.02
CA LEU A 13 3.80 12.09 -2.84
C LEU A 13 2.42 11.48 -3.05
N HIS A 14 2.34 10.16 -2.92
CA HIS A 14 1.09 9.41 -3.05
C HIS A 14 0.58 8.94 -1.70
N HIS A 15 -0.59 9.42 -1.28
CA HIS A 15 -1.33 8.81 -0.18
C HIS A 15 -2.09 7.59 -0.71
N ILE A 16 -1.70 6.40 -0.25
CA ILE A 16 -2.30 5.11 -0.64
C ILE A 16 -3.19 4.59 0.50
N VAL A 17 -4.42 4.19 0.15
CA VAL A 17 -5.36 3.55 1.09
C VAL A 17 -5.90 2.27 0.45
N ALA A 18 -5.87 1.18 1.21
CA ALA A 18 -6.44 -0.11 0.83
C ALA A 18 -7.56 -0.53 1.78
N ARG A 19 -8.45 -1.42 1.31
CA ARG A 19 -9.52 -2.03 2.11
C ARG A 19 -9.52 -3.53 1.90
N GLY A 20 -9.94 -4.28 2.92
CA GLY A 20 -10.13 -5.71 2.80
C GLY A 20 -11.19 -6.06 1.75
N ILE A 21 -11.02 -7.23 1.14
CA ILE A 21 -12.01 -7.80 0.22
C ILE A 21 -13.34 -7.90 0.97
N GLU A 22 -14.43 -7.52 0.30
CA GLU A 22 -15.78 -7.47 0.91
C GLU A 22 -15.88 -6.61 2.19
N LYS A 23 -15.01 -5.58 2.31
CA LYS A 23 -14.94 -4.70 3.51
C LYS A 23 -14.60 -5.45 4.81
N ARG A 24 -14.01 -6.65 4.71
CA ARG A 24 -13.55 -7.39 5.88
C ARG A 24 -12.31 -6.75 6.49
N GLN A 25 -11.99 -7.17 7.71
CA GLN A 25 -10.73 -6.79 8.35
C GLN A 25 -9.56 -7.31 7.50
N ILE A 26 -8.49 -6.50 7.39
CA ILE A 26 -7.29 -6.87 6.64
C ILE A 26 -6.38 -7.75 7.50
N PHE A 27 -6.37 -7.51 8.81
CA PHE A 27 -5.59 -8.26 9.79
C PHE A 27 -6.55 -8.78 10.85
N GLU A 28 -6.55 -10.09 11.08
CA GLU A 28 -7.31 -10.72 12.17
C GLU A 28 -6.44 -10.82 13.42
N THR A 29 -5.12 -10.88 13.24
CA THR A 29 -4.11 -10.97 14.31
C THR A 29 -2.97 -9.97 14.13
N ASP A 30 -2.22 -9.74 15.20
CA ASP A 30 -0.97 -8.95 15.12
C ASP A 30 0.09 -9.62 14.24
N ALA A 31 0.06 -10.96 14.12
CA ALA A 31 0.97 -11.70 13.26
C ALA A 31 0.71 -11.41 11.77
N ASP A 32 -0.55 -11.26 11.36
CA ASP A 32 -0.92 -10.88 9.98
C ASP A 32 -0.38 -9.50 9.64
N ARG A 33 -0.52 -8.54 10.57
CA ARG A 33 0.05 -7.20 10.42
C ARG A 33 1.57 -7.26 10.30
N GLY A 34 2.23 -8.06 11.13
CA GLY A 34 3.68 -8.26 11.08
C GLY A 34 4.15 -8.82 9.74
N ASN A 35 3.48 -9.86 9.23
CA ASN A 35 3.77 -10.46 7.93
C ASN A 35 3.61 -9.45 6.80
N PHE A 36 2.52 -8.68 6.81
CA PHE A 36 2.28 -7.62 5.83
C PHE A 36 3.37 -6.55 5.84
N LEU A 37 3.75 -6.07 7.03
CA LEU A 37 4.81 -5.05 7.15
C LEU A 37 6.16 -5.56 6.67
N GLY A 38 6.52 -6.81 6.96
CA GLY A 38 7.73 -7.44 6.46
C GLY A 38 7.76 -7.47 4.93
N ARG A 39 6.72 -8.01 4.30
CA ARG A 39 6.60 -8.08 2.84
C ARG A 39 6.56 -6.70 2.18
N LEU A 40 5.89 -5.73 2.82
CA LEU A 40 5.87 -4.36 2.33
C LEU A 40 7.28 -3.76 2.36
N GLY A 41 8.03 -3.97 3.45
CA GLY A 41 9.43 -3.53 3.55
C GLY A 41 10.32 -4.13 2.46
N ASP A 42 10.18 -5.43 2.20
CA ASP A 42 10.92 -6.13 1.14
C ASP A 42 10.64 -5.51 -0.24
N ILE A 43 9.36 -5.30 -0.57
CA ILE A 43 8.94 -4.71 -1.85
C ILE A 43 9.45 -3.28 -2.00
N LEU A 44 9.32 -2.44 -0.96
CA LEU A 44 9.79 -1.06 -1.00
C LEU A 44 11.30 -1.00 -1.28
N THR A 45 12.06 -1.89 -0.65
CA THR A 45 13.51 -2.01 -0.84
C THR A 45 13.84 -2.48 -2.26
N GLU A 46 13.22 -3.56 -2.72
CA GLU A 46 13.46 -4.15 -4.05
C GLU A 46 13.14 -3.17 -5.18
N THR A 47 12.03 -2.44 -5.04
CA THR A 47 11.57 -1.47 -6.03
C THR A 47 12.23 -0.09 -5.91
N LYS A 48 13.08 0.12 -4.89
CA LYS A 48 13.69 1.42 -4.56
C LYS A 48 12.64 2.53 -4.43
N THR A 49 11.48 2.18 -3.86
CA THR A 49 10.39 3.13 -3.65
C THR A 49 10.75 4.07 -2.51
N ALA A 50 10.72 5.39 -2.77
CA ALA A 50 10.90 6.40 -1.74
C ALA A 50 9.60 6.55 -0.93
N CYS A 51 9.69 6.46 0.38
CA CYS A 51 8.57 6.51 1.32
C CYS A 51 8.97 7.13 2.65
#